data_AF-A0A2H6NF27-F1
#
_entry.id   AF-A0A2H6NF27-F1
#
_cell.length_a   1.000
_cell.length_b   1.000
_cell.length_c   1.000
_cell.angle_alpha   90.00
_cell.angle_beta   90.00
_cell.angle_gamma   90.00
#
_symmetry.space_group_name_H-M   'P 1'
#
loop_
_entity.id
_entity.type
_entity.pdbx_description
1 polymer ?
#
loop_
_entity_poly.entity_id
_entity_poly.type
_entity_poly.pdbx_seq_one_letter_code
_entity_poly.pdbx_strand_id
1 'polypeptide(L)'
;YCDQAKSVIVRSTTRQTRPLKVQVMRSSIVAHQSFGLKLLTWLSNIIGYSDGLRRILCQVGLQEGPEGENSSLVDKLMLSDSKLWKGARSVYHQLFMSSLLMDLKYKKLFAFRFARNYERLQNDYVKDDHDREYSIADLSVQIFTVPSLARMLIVEENLLTTIISTFMDHLRH
;
A
#
# COMPACT_ATOMS: atom_id res chain seq x y z
N TYR A 1 5.11 -35.97 -14.94
CA TYR A 1 5.63 -34.61 -14.66
C TYR A 1 4.74 -33.83 -13.69
N CYS A 2 3.44 -33.61 -13.96
CA CYS A 2 2.55 -32.87 -13.04
C CYS A 2 2.37 -33.52 -11.67
N ASP A 3 2.22 -34.86 -11.59
CA ASP A 3 2.08 -35.56 -10.30
C ASP A 3 3.36 -35.52 -9.46
N GLN A 4 4.51 -35.52 -10.12
CA GLN A 4 5.81 -35.37 -9.48
C GLN A 4 5.98 -33.95 -8.92
N ALA A 5 5.65 -32.92 -9.69
CA ALA A 5 5.64 -31.53 -9.22
C ALA A 5 4.66 -31.33 -8.05
N LYS A 6 3.47 -31.94 -8.12
CA LYS A 6 2.48 -31.95 -7.04
C LYS A 6 3.05 -32.57 -5.77
N SER A 7 3.72 -33.72 -5.87
CA SER A 7 4.31 -34.41 -4.70
C SER A 7 5.43 -33.59 -4.03
N VAL A 8 6.22 -32.85 -4.80
CA VAL A 8 7.27 -31.97 -4.29
C VAL A 8 6.66 -30.76 -3.58
N ILE A 9 5.69 -30.09 -4.21
CA ILE A 9 5.01 -28.92 -3.63
C ILE A 9 4.30 -29.30 -2.32
N VAL A 10 3.53 -30.39 -2.32
CA VAL A 10 2.81 -30.88 -1.13
C VAL A 10 3.75 -31.22 0.04
N ARG A 11 4.94 -31.76 -0.25
CA ARG A 11 5.96 -32.02 0.79
C ARG A 11 6.60 -30.75 1.35
N SER A 12 6.73 -29.70 0.55
CA SER A 12 7.39 -28.45 0.93
C SER A 12 6.47 -27.45 1.63
N THR A 13 5.16 -27.45 1.32
CA THR A 13 4.19 -26.53 1.93
C THR A 13 3.30 -27.25 2.93
N THR A 14 3.76 -27.38 4.17
CA THR A 14 3.03 -28.01 5.30
C THR A 14 1.75 -27.24 5.71
N ARG A 15 1.41 -26.11 5.06
CA ARG A 15 0.39 -25.16 5.54
C ARG A 15 -0.71 -24.78 4.53
N GLN A 16 -0.66 -25.20 3.26
CA GLN A 16 -1.64 -24.74 2.26
C GLN A 16 -2.52 -25.88 1.76
N THR A 17 -3.76 -25.93 2.27
CA THR A 17 -4.82 -26.85 1.83
C THR A 17 -5.55 -26.36 0.58
N ARG A 18 -5.39 -25.09 0.20
CA ARG A 18 -5.99 -24.52 -1.02
C ARG A 18 -5.07 -24.70 -2.22
N PRO A 19 -5.60 -25.06 -3.40
CA PRO A 19 -4.80 -25.18 -4.62
C PRO A 19 -4.15 -23.84 -4.96
N LEU A 20 -2.90 -23.88 -5.43
CA LEU A 20 -2.20 -22.69 -5.89
C LEU A 20 -2.96 -22.05 -7.06
N LYS A 21 -3.19 -20.75 -6.97
CA LYS A 21 -3.80 -19.97 -8.05
C LYS A 21 -2.77 -19.81 -9.16
N VAL A 22 -2.98 -20.48 -10.28
CA VAL A 22 -2.13 -20.37 -11.47
C VAL A 22 -2.83 -19.46 -12.47
N GLN A 23 -2.12 -18.44 -12.96
CA GLN A 23 -2.61 -17.54 -14.00
C GLN A 23 -1.54 -17.37 -15.09
N VAL A 24 -1.97 -17.40 -16.35
CA VAL A 24 -1.10 -17.08 -17.50
C VAL A 24 -1.16 -15.57 -17.73
N MET A 25 -0.02 -14.90 -17.61
CA MET A 25 0.09 -13.46 -17.84
C MET A 25 0.72 -13.18 -19.20
N ARG A 26 0.26 -12.11 -19.87
CA ARG A 26 0.88 -11.64 -21.10
C ARG A 26 2.30 -11.14 -20.80
N SER A 27 3.28 -11.52 -21.63
CA SER A 27 4.69 -11.14 -21.44
C SER A 27 4.88 -9.62 -21.35
N SER A 28 4.09 -8.84 -22.07
CA SER A 28 4.11 -7.38 -21.99
C SER A 28 3.76 -6.86 -20.60
N ILE A 29 2.75 -7.42 -19.93
CA ILE A 29 2.36 -7.02 -18.58
C ILE A 29 3.50 -7.31 -17.60
N VAL A 30 4.10 -8.51 -17.70
CA VAL A 30 5.23 -8.91 -16.85
C VAL A 30 6.43 -7.97 -17.04
N ALA A 31 6.71 -7.58 -18.29
CA ALA A 31 7.79 -6.63 -18.59
C ALA A 31 7.55 -5.26 -17.95
N HIS A 32 6.34 -4.70 -18.04
CA HIS A 32 5.99 -3.42 -17.41
C HIS A 32 6.06 -3.50 -15.88
N GLN A 33 5.57 -4.58 -15.28
CA GLN A 33 5.68 -4.81 -13.84
C GLN A 33 7.14 -4.91 -13.39
N SER A 34 7.98 -5.65 -14.12
CA SER A 34 9.40 -5.76 -13.82
C SER A 34 10.13 -4.42 -13.93
N PHE A 35 9.81 -3.64 -14.97
CA PHE A 35 10.33 -2.29 -15.13
C PHE A 35 9.89 -1.38 -13.96
N GLY A 36 8.61 -1.41 -13.60
CA GLY A 36 8.06 -0.64 -12.47
C GLY A 36 8.78 -0.96 -11.16
N LEU A 37 9.07 -2.24 -10.89
CA LEU A 37 9.84 -2.63 -9.71
C LEU A 37 11.27 -2.09 -9.73
N LYS A 38 11.98 -2.23 -10.86
CA LYS A 38 13.32 -1.67 -11.01
C LYS A 38 13.32 -0.15 -10.82
N LEU A 39 12.31 0.53 -11.33
CA LEU A 39 12.14 1.97 -11.17
C LEU A 39 11.91 2.35 -9.70
N LEU A 40 11.02 1.66 -8.98
CA LEU A 40 10.76 1.93 -7.56
C LEU A 40 12.00 1.66 -6.70
N THR A 41 12.74 0.59 -6.98
CA THR A 41 14.02 0.30 -6.30
C THR A 41 15.04 1.40 -6.60
N TRP A 42 15.16 1.83 -7.85
CA TRP A 42 16.05 2.92 -8.22
C TRP A 42 15.67 4.23 -7.53
N LEU A 43 14.38 4.59 -7.51
CA LEU A 43 13.89 5.77 -6.80
C LEU A 43 14.23 5.72 -5.31
N SER A 44 14.06 4.56 -4.67
CA SER A 44 14.41 4.36 -3.25
C SER A 44 15.90 4.63 -2.97
N ASN A 45 16.78 4.21 -3.89
CA ASN A 45 18.21 4.50 -3.78
C ASN A 45 18.51 5.98 -4.00
N ILE A 46 17.86 6.61 -5.01
CA ILE A 46 18.11 8.00 -5.39
C ILE A 46 17.75 8.97 -4.26
N ILE A 47 16.62 8.77 -3.60
CA ILE A 47 16.22 9.61 -2.46
C ILE A 47 17.12 9.44 -1.24
N GLY A 48 17.88 8.34 -1.16
CA GLY A 48 18.84 8.08 -0.10
C GLY A 48 20.09 8.97 -0.18
N TYR A 49 20.41 9.52 -1.36
CA TYR A 49 21.58 10.39 -1.52
C TYR A 49 21.37 11.83 -1.01
N SER A 50 20.12 12.30 -0.95
CA SER A 50 19.83 13.68 -0.54
C SER A 50 18.40 13.87 -0.04
N ASP A 51 18.27 14.57 1.08
CA ASP A 51 16.99 15.05 1.59
C ASP A 51 16.23 15.89 0.54
N GLY A 52 16.93 16.66 -0.30
CA GLY A 52 16.31 17.46 -1.36
C GLY A 52 15.58 16.58 -2.38
N LEU A 53 16.21 15.49 -2.82
CA LEU A 53 15.62 14.54 -3.75
C LEU A 53 14.43 13.80 -3.13
N ARG A 54 14.54 13.40 -1.85
CA ARG A 54 13.43 12.83 -1.10
C ARG A 54 12.23 13.77 -1.06
N ARG A 55 12.45 15.05 -0.74
CA ARG A 55 11.39 16.06 -0.67
C ARG A 55 10.74 16.33 -2.03
N ILE A 56 11.52 16.34 -3.10
CA ILE A 56 11.00 16.44 -4.48
C ILE A 56 10.10 15.24 -4.79
N LEU A 57 10.56 14.02 -4.49
CA LEU A 57 9.73 12.82 -4.68
C LEU A 57 8.41 12.93 -3.92
N CYS A 58 8.45 13.32 -2.64
CA CYS A 58 7.25 13.48 -1.83
C CYS A 58 6.31 14.54 -2.41
N GLN A 59 6.84 15.69 -2.86
CA GLN A 59 6.05 16.77 -3.45
C GLN A 59 5.38 16.33 -4.75
N VAL A 60 6.12 15.70 -5.67
CA VAL A 60 5.59 15.22 -6.94
C VAL A 60 4.60 14.07 -6.71
N GLY A 61 4.91 13.16 -5.79
CA GLY A 61 4.04 12.01 -5.49
C GLY A 61 2.69 12.40 -4.89
N LEU A 62 2.66 13.46 -4.07
CA LEU A 62 1.45 13.98 -3.42
C LEU A 62 0.74 15.08 -4.23
N GLN A 63 1.30 15.50 -5.36
CA GLN A 63 0.68 16.49 -6.24
C GLN A 63 -0.65 15.93 -6.77
N GLU A 64 -1.67 16.78 -6.85
CA GLU A 64 -2.98 16.39 -7.35
C GLU A 64 -2.91 15.98 -8.82
N GLY A 65 -3.56 14.87 -9.13
CA GLY A 65 -3.66 14.39 -10.49
C GLY A 65 -4.70 15.17 -11.31
N PRO A 66 -4.81 14.86 -12.61
CA PRO A 66 -5.77 15.51 -13.51
C PRO A 66 -7.24 15.20 -13.16
N GLU A 67 -7.49 14.18 -12.35
CA GLU A 67 -8.83 13.76 -11.90
C GLU A 67 -9.32 14.57 -10.68
N GLY A 68 -8.54 15.54 -10.21
CA GLY A 68 -8.90 16.44 -9.10
C GLY A 68 -8.43 15.96 -7.73
N GLU A 69 -9.15 16.36 -6.69
CA GLU A 69 -8.76 16.12 -5.30
C GLU A 69 -8.65 14.61 -4.99
N ASN A 70 -7.58 14.20 -4.28
CA ASN A 70 -7.26 12.80 -3.92
C ASN A 70 -6.92 11.88 -5.11
N SER A 71 -6.44 12.44 -6.22
CA SER A 71 -5.99 11.66 -7.38
C SER A 71 -4.46 11.62 -7.54
N SER A 72 -3.71 11.84 -6.46
CA SER A 72 -2.24 11.85 -6.49
C SER A 72 -1.67 10.46 -6.83
N LEU A 73 -0.40 10.40 -7.22
CA LEU A 73 0.28 9.12 -7.46
C LEU A 73 0.28 8.24 -6.20
N VAL A 74 0.42 8.87 -5.04
CA VAL A 74 0.33 8.19 -3.74
C VAL A 74 -1.06 7.61 -3.51
N ASP A 75 -2.13 8.36 -3.79
CA ASP A 75 -3.52 7.85 -3.69
C ASP A 75 -3.73 6.64 -4.62
N LYS A 76 -3.30 6.75 -5.87
CA LYS A 76 -3.44 5.68 -6.86
C LYS A 76 -2.68 4.41 -6.46
N LEU A 77 -1.49 4.55 -5.88
CA LEU A 77 -0.72 3.41 -5.36
C LEU A 77 -1.42 2.78 -4.15
N MET A 78 -1.86 3.57 -3.17
CA MET A 78 -2.58 3.07 -1.99
C MET A 78 -3.86 2.33 -2.38
N LEU A 79 -4.68 2.91 -3.25
CA LEU A 79 -5.95 2.33 -3.73
C LEU A 79 -5.78 1.14 -4.69
N SER A 80 -4.55 0.86 -5.10
CA SER A 80 -4.22 -0.30 -5.93
C SER A 80 -3.47 -1.39 -5.15
N ASP A 81 -3.21 -1.19 -3.85
CA ASP A 81 -2.39 -2.10 -3.03
C ASP A 81 -2.87 -3.55 -3.12
N SER A 82 -4.17 -3.77 -2.87
CA SER A 82 -4.80 -5.10 -2.88
C SER A 82 -4.66 -5.83 -4.22
N LYS A 83 -4.44 -5.09 -5.31
CA LYS A 83 -4.28 -5.63 -6.67
C LYS A 83 -2.84 -6.01 -7.00
N LEU A 84 -1.88 -5.60 -6.16
CA LEU A 84 -0.46 -5.91 -6.33
C LEU A 84 -0.09 -7.21 -5.62
N TRP A 85 0.89 -7.91 -6.16
CA TRP A 85 1.48 -9.10 -5.54
C TRP A 85 2.48 -8.70 -4.44
N LYS A 86 2.73 -9.61 -3.49
CA LYS A 86 3.50 -9.36 -2.26
C LYS A 86 4.84 -8.64 -2.49
N GLY A 87 5.60 -9.05 -3.50
CA GLY A 87 6.89 -8.42 -3.82
C GLY A 87 6.76 -6.96 -4.24
N ALA A 88 5.74 -6.63 -5.03
CA ALA A 88 5.51 -5.24 -5.43
C ALA A 88 5.06 -4.36 -4.25
N ARG A 89 4.19 -4.89 -3.38
CA ARG A 89 3.77 -4.20 -2.16
C ARG A 89 4.96 -3.86 -1.27
N SER A 90 5.80 -4.85 -1.00
CA SER A 90 7.01 -4.68 -0.20
C SER A 90 7.90 -3.54 -0.72
N VAL A 91 8.16 -3.48 -2.03
CA VAL A 91 9.03 -2.46 -2.61
C VAL A 91 8.45 -1.04 -2.45
N TYR A 92 7.16 -0.84 -2.75
CA TYR A 92 6.61 0.53 -2.69
C TYR A 92 6.26 0.96 -1.26
N HIS A 93 5.89 0.04 -0.36
CA HIS A 93 5.76 0.35 1.08
C HIS A 93 7.09 0.82 1.66
N GLN A 94 8.20 0.16 1.29
CA GLN A 94 9.54 0.61 1.70
C GLN A 94 9.89 1.98 1.12
N LEU A 95 9.47 2.28 -0.12
CA LEU A 95 9.61 3.62 -0.68
C LEU A 95 8.83 4.65 0.15
N PHE A 96 7.59 4.37 0.57
CA PHE A 96 6.82 5.28 1.42
C PHE A 96 7.46 5.48 2.80
N MET A 97 7.95 4.40 3.43
CA MET A 97 8.66 4.45 4.70
C MET A 97 9.92 5.32 4.62
N SER A 98 10.72 5.16 3.56
CA SER A 98 11.97 5.90 3.35
C SER A 98 11.78 7.31 2.76
N SER A 99 10.56 7.69 2.39
CA SER A 99 10.23 9.01 1.82
C SER A 99 9.20 9.78 2.64
N LEU A 100 7.92 9.52 2.39
CA LEU A 100 6.76 10.26 2.91
C LEU A 100 6.73 10.28 4.44
N LEU A 101 7.21 9.22 5.08
CA LEU A 101 7.12 9.03 6.53
C LEU A 101 8.34 9.53 7.32
N MET A 102 9.33 10.11 6.63
CA MET A 102 10.57 10.65 7.22
C MET A 102 10.40 12.10 7.69
N ASP A 103 9.87 12.96 6.83
CA ASP A 103 9.75 14.39 7.09
C ASP A 103 8.34 14.72 7.61
N LEU A 104 8.24 15.40 8.77
CA LEU A 104 6.96 15.67 9.44
C LEU A 104 5.91 16.31 8.51
N LYS A 105 6.33 17.26 7.66
CA LYS A 105 5.44 17.92 6.68
C LYS A 105 4.73 16.90 5.78
N TYR A 106 5.51 16.01 5.15
CA TYR A 106 4.96 15.03 4.22
C TYR A 106 4.26 13.88 4.93
N LYS A 107 4.69 13.54 6.15
CA LYS A 107 4.01 12.55 6.99
C LYS A 107 2.59 13.00 7.33
N LYS A 108 2.39 14.29 7.62
CA LYS A 108 1.05 14.88 7.82
C LYS A 108 0.19 14.82 6.56
N LEU A 109 0.74 15.18 5.41
CA LEU A 109 0.01 15.11 4.14
C LEU A 109 -0.37 13.68 3.76
N PHE A 110 0.54 12.72 3.97
CA PHE A 110 0.25 11.31 3.78
C PHE A 110 -0.83 10.81 4.74
N ALA A 111 -0.75 11.19 6.02
CA ALA A 111 -1.74 10.83 7.03
C ALA A 111 -3.15 11.31 6.66
N PHE A 112 -3.27 12.52 6.12
CA PHE A 112 -4.52 13.07 5.60
C PHE A 112 -5.06 12.23 4.42
N ARG A 113 -4.23 11.96 3.41
CA ARG A 113 -4.63 11.11 2.26
C ARG A 113 -5.02 9.70 2.70
N PHE A 114 -4.31 9.13 3.66
CA PHE A 114 -4.62 7.81 4.22
C PHE A 114 -5.97 7.80 4.96
N ALA A 115 -6.24 8.82 5.79
CA ALA A 115 -7.49 8.96 6.52
C ALA A 115 -8.70 9.11 5.58
N ARG A 116 -8.57 9.94 4.53
CA ARG A 116 -9.64 10.12 3.53
C ARG A 116 -9.96 8.86 2.73
N ASN A 117 -8.95 8.04 2.47
CA ASN A 117 -9.13 6.77 1.78
C ASN A 117 -9.43 5.58 2.73
N TYR A 118 -9.52 5.81 4.04
CA TYR A 118 -9.56 4.74 5.04
C TYR A 118 -10.66 3.72 4.79
N GLU A 119 -11.90 4.17 4.53
CA GLU A 119 -13.03 3.28 4.29
C GLU A 119 -12.74 2.29 3.15
N ARG A 120 -12.26 2.81 2.02
CA ARG A 120 -11.91 2.01 0.85
C ARG A 120 -10.73 1.09 1.11
N LEU A 121 -9.70 1.56 1.81
CA LEU A 121 -8.54 0.75 2.18
C LEU A 121 -8.94 -0.41 3.10
N GLN A 122 -9.86 -0.19 4.05
CA GLN A 122 -10.37 -1.26 4.92
C GLN A 122 -11.25 -2.26 4.17
N ASN A 123 -12.13 -1.77 3.29
CA ASN A 123 -12.94 -2.63 2.43
C ASN A 123 -12.07 -3.55 1.55
N ASP A 124 -11.00 -2.99 0.97
CA ASP A 124 -10.04 -3.75 0.15
C ASP A 124 -9.24 -4.73 1.01
N TYR A 125 -8.83 -4.33 2.21
CA TYR A 125 -8.10 -5.19 3.15
C TYR A 125 -8.91 -6.40 3.62
N VAL A 126 -10.20 -6.23 3.93
CA VAL A 126 -11.06 -7.34 4.37
C VAL A 126 -11.28 -8.37 3.25
N LYS A 127 -11.33 -7.91 1.99
CA LYS A 127 -11.51 -8.77 0.80
C LYS A 127 -10.22 -9.38 0.29
N ASP A 128 -9.07 -8.93 0.76
CA ASP A 128 -7.75 -9.37 0.30
C ASP A 128 -7.44 -10.80 0.77
N ASP A 129 -7.02 -11.65 -0.17
CA ASP A 129 -6.61 -13.04 0.08
C ASP A 129 -5.11 -13.19 0.38
N HIS A 130 -4.35 -12.10 0.37
CA HIS A 130 -2.93 -12.06 0.70
C HIS A 130 -2.67 -12.03 2.22
N ASP A 131 -1.40 -12.21 2.60
CA ASP A 131 -0.96 -12.06 3.99
C ASP A 131 -1.17 -10.61 4.44
N ARG A 132 -1.92 -10.43 5.53
CA ARG A 132 -2.34 -9.14 6.07
C ARG A 132 -1.18 -8.19 6.37
N GLU A 133 -0.02 -8.73 6.72
CA GLU A 133 1.22 -7.99 7.00
C GLU A 133 1.78 -7.24 5.78
N TYR A 134 1.35 -7.59 4.56
CA TYR A 134 1.74 -6.91 3.32
C TYR A 134 0.67 -5.93 2.84
N SER A 135 -0.36 -5.66 3.63
CA SER A 135 -1.38 -4.66 3.29
C SER A 135 -0.87 -3.26 3.59
N ILE A 136 -1.22 -2.30 2.75
CA ILE A 136 -1.03 -0.87 3.02
C ILE A 136 -1.69 -0.44 4.35
N ALA A 137 -2.71 -1.18 4.82
CA ALA A 137 -3.32 -0.97 6.12
C ALA A 137 -2.32 -1.07 7.28
N ASP A 138 -1.22 -1.82 7.13
CA ASP A 138 -0.15 -1.92 8.13
C ASP A 138 0.52 -0.56 8.38
N LEU A 139 0.55 0.34 7.38
CA LEU A 139 1.05 1.70 7.56
C LEU A 139 0.18 2.56 8.50
N SER A 140 -1.03 2.10 8.85
CA SER A 140 -1.85 2.78 9.86
C SER A 140 -1.13 2.91 11.21
N VAL A 141 -0.23 1.98 11.56
CA VAL A 141 0.56 2.08 12.79
C VAL A 141 1.49 3.29 12.78
N GLN A 142 1.91 3.76 11.60
CA GLN A 142 2.77 4.94 11.45
C GLN A 142 1.99 6.27 11.54
N ILE A 143 0.66 6.20 11.59
CA ILE A 143 -0.24 7.35 11.57
C ILE A 143 -1.08 7.38 12.85
N PHE A 144 -1.90 6.35 13.09
CA PHE A 144 -2.91 6.35 14.14
C PHE A 144 -2.34 6.08 15.53
N THR A 145 -1.16 5.47 15.63
CA THR A 145 -0.47 5.34 16.93
C THR A 145 0.37 6.56 17.27
N VAL A 146 0.58 7.48 16.33
CA VAL A 146 1.34 8.71 16.54
C VAL A 146 0.40 9.76 17.13
N PRO A 147 0.50 10.13 18.43
CA PRO A 147 -0.56 10.88 19.10
C PRO A 147 -0.81 12.27 18.50
N SER A 148 0.24 12.91 17.96
CA SER A 148 0.11 14.21 17.30
C SER A 148 -0.64 14.13 15.97
N LEU A 149 -0.46 13.07 15.19
CA LEU A 149 -1.18 12.85 13.94
C LEU A 149 -2.61 12.38 14.21
N ALA A 150 -2.80 11.45 15.15
CA ALA A 150 -4.12 10.98 15.53
C ALA A 150 -5.01 12.15 16.00
N ARG A 151 -4.53 13.01 16.91
CA ARG A 151 -5.30 14.19 17.35
C ARG A 151 -5.64 15.14 16.22
N MET A 152 -4.68 15.43 15.33
CA MET A 152 -4.91 16.27 14.16
C MET A 152 -6.02 15.69 13.27
N LEU A 153 -5.93 14.42 12.91
CA LEU A 153 -6.91 13.77 12.04
C LEU A 153 -8.29 13.65 12.69
N ILE A 154 -8.37 13.51 14.01
CA ILE A 154 -9.66 13.53 14.71
C ILE A 154 -10.34 14.90 14.57
N VAL A 155 -9.57 15.98 14.73
CA VAL A 155 -10.09 17.35 14.70
C VAL A 155 -10.34 17.84 13.27
N GLU A 156 -9.41 17.58 12.36
CA GLU A 156 -9.43 18.13 11.00
C GLU A 156 -10.17 17.22 10.01
N GLU A 157 -10.10 15.90 10.16
CA GLU A 157 -10.59 14.91 9.19
C GLU A 157 -11.74 14.03 9.72
N ASN A 158 -12.31 14.33 10.90
CA ASN A 158 -13.36 13.54 11.53
C ASN A 158 -13.00 12.04 11.64
N LEU A 159 -11.72 11.73 11.86
CA LEU A 159 -11.19 10.37 11.75
C LEU A 159 -11.97 9.32 12.55
N LEU A 160 -12.40 9.63 13.79
CA LEU A 160 -13.17 8.69 14.61
C LEU A 160 -14.51 8.32 13.95
N THR A 161 -15.21 9.31 13.38
CA THR A 161 -16.46 9.08 12.65
C THR A 161 -16.21 8.17 11.46
N THR A 162 -15.19 8.45 10.65
CA THR A 162 -14.82 7.63 9.50
C THR A 162 -14.51 6.18 9.90
N ILE A 163 -13.73 5.97 10.97
CA ILE A 163 -13.39 4.64 11.47
C ILE A 163 -14.64 3.90 11.96
N ILE A 164 -15.47 4.53 12.79
CA ILE A 164 -16.67 3.92 13.38
C ILE A 164 -17.68 3.57 12.28
N SER A 165 -17.96 4.49 11.35
CA SER A 165 -18.87 4.23 10.23
C SER A 165 -18.38 3.06 9.38
N THR A 166 -17.10 3.07 8.99
CA THR A 166 -16.49 1.97 8.24
C THR A 166 -16.66 0.64 8.96
N PHE A 167 -16.41 0.59 10.27
CA PHE A 167 -16.58 -0.63 11.06
C PHE A 167 -18.03 -1.10 11.13
N MET A 168 -18.97 -0.18 11.37
CA MET A 168 -20.40 -0.50 11.44
C MET A 168 -20.94 -1.04 10.11
N ASP A 169 -20.46 -0.54 8.98
CA ASP A 169 -20.86 -1.04 7.67
C ASP A 169 -20.37 -2.47 7.41
N HIS A 170 -19.19 -2.84 7.92
CA HIS A 170 -18.71 -4.22 7.87
C HIS A 170 -19.51 -5.18 8.77
N LEU A 171 -20.17 -4.69 9.82
CA LEU A 171 -21.02 -5.52 10.69
C LEU A 171 -22.44 -5.73 10.14
N ARG A 172 -22.87 -4.91 9.18
CA ARG A 172 -24.20 -5.00 8.56
C ARG A 172 -24.29 -6.08 7.49
N HIS A 173 -23.17 -6.70 7.12
CA HIS A 173 -23.03 -7.74 6.11
C HIS A 173 -22.56 -9.06 6.72
#